data_AF-A0A2T4ZGX1-F1
#
_entry.id   AF-A0A2T4ZGX1-F1
#
_cell.length_a   1.000
_cell.length_b   1.000
_cell.length_c   1.000
_cell.angle_alpha   90.00
_cell.angle_beta   90.00
_cell.angle_gamma   90.00
#
_symmetry.space_group_name_H-M   'P 1'
#
loop_
_entity.id
_entity.type
_entity.pdbx_description
1 polymer ?
#
loop_
_entity_poly.entity_id
_entity_poly.type
_entity_poly.pdbx_seq_one_letter_code
_entity_poly.pdbx_strand_id
1 'polypeptide(L)' 'MPHRLSPGAKIFIVCPSEDGLWIARETHGLAEGLFLQRRDAVRFAMSEGGTENMVCLSDTAACPSWRGRGQR' A
#
# COMPACT_ATOMS: atom_id res chain seq x y z
N MET A 1 -10.60 1.95 25.30
CA MET A 1 -9.64 0.88 25.00
C MET A 1 -9.18 1.08 23.56
N PRO A 2 -7.91 1.42 23.28
CA PRO A 2 -7.47 1.47 21.89
C PRO A 2 -7.54 0.04 21.33
N HIS A 3 -8.19 -0.13 20.19
CA HIS A 3 -8.24 -1.42 19.49
C HIS A 3 -6.81 -1.77 19.08
N ARG A 4 -6.17 -2.62 19.88
CA ARG A 4 -4.83 -3.12 19.59
C ARG A 4 -5.00 -4.03 18.39
N LEU A 5 -4.63 -3.51 17.22
CA LEU A 5 -4.53 -4.30 16.00
C LEU A 5 -3.84 -5.62 16.35
N SER A 6 -4.45 -6.74 15.96
CA SER A 6 -3.87 -8.06 16.20
C SER A 6 -2.43 -8.09 15.69
N PRO A 7 -1.51 -8.85 16.32
CA PRO A 7 -0.09 -8.91 15.95
C PRO A 7 0.20 -9.47 14.53
N GLY A 8 -0.81 -9.60 13.67
CA GLY A 8 -0.70 -9.88 12.24
C GLY A 8 -1.55 -8.98 11.33
N ALA A 9 -2.15 -7.92 11.87
CA ALA A 9 -2.87 -6.94 11.05
C ALA A 9 -1.88 -6.19 10.15
N LYS A 10 -2.10 -6.25 8.84
CA LYS A 10 -1.25 -5.54 7.88
C LYS A 10 -1.85 -4.16 7.61
N ILE A 11 -0.99 -3.15 7.62
CA ILE A 11 -1.40 -1.79 7.27
C ILE A 11 -0.89 -1.54 5.86
N PHE A 12 -1.82 -1.21 4.97
CA PHE A 12 -1.51 -0.86 3.60
C PHE A 12 -1.79 0.63 3.37
N ILE A 13 -0.85 1.29 2.70
CA ILE A 13 -1.00 2.66 2.22
C ILE A 13 -1.24 2.59 0.72
N VAL A 14 -2.37 3.12 0.27
CA VAL A 14 -2.70 3.27 -1.14
C VAL A 14 -2.60 4.74 -1.52
N CYS A 15 -1.74 5.04 -2.48
CA CYS A 15 -1.43 6.40 -2.90
C CYS A 15 -1.21 6.49 -4.41
N PRO A 16 -1.43 7.67 -5.03
CA PRO A 16 -1.05 7.88 -6.42
C PRO A 16 0.47 7.83 -6.57
N SER A 17 0.93 7.45 -7.76
CA SER A 17 2.33 7.55 -8.19
C SER A 17 2.51 8.82 -9.01
N GLU A 18 3.75 9.32 -9.07
CA GLU A 18 4.12 10.44 -9.93
C GLU A 18 3.83 10.19 -11.42
N ASP A 19 3.81 8.91 -11.84
CA ASP A 19 3.48 8.52 -13.22
C ASP A 19 1.97 8.38 -13.49
N GLY A 20 1.10 8.80 -12.56
CA GLY A 20 -0.35 8.67 -12.68
C GLY A 20 -0.90 7.27 -12.39
N LEU A 21 -0.06 6.38 -11.86
CA LEU A 21 -0.43 5.03 -11.40
C LEU A 21 -0.85 5.06 -9.93
N TRP A 22 -1.22 3.90 -9.37
CA TRP A 22 -1.59 3.73 -7.97
C TRP A 22 -0.68 2.71 -7.31
N ILE A 23 -0.07 3.09 -6.19
CA ILE A 23 0.78 2.22 -5.39
C ILE A 23 -0.03 1.72 -4.20
N ALA A 24 0.01 0.42 -3.95
CA ALA A 24 -0.38 -0.17 -2.67
C ALA A 24 0.87 -0.71 -1.99
N ARG A 25 1.24 -0.16 -0.84
CA ARG A 25 2.43 -0.55 -0.08
C ARG A 25 2.05 -0.93 1.34
N GLU A 26 2.55 -2.07 1.77
CA GLU A 26 2.49 -2.49 3.16
C GLU A 26 3.55 -1.73 3.99
N THR A 27 3.19 -1.27 5.19
CA THR A 27 4.03 -0.40 6.04
C THR A 27 5.40 -0.97 6.44
N HIS A 28 5.52 -2.29 6.57
CA HIS A 28 6.77 -3.00 6.85
C HIS A 28 7.56 -3.33 5.56
N GLY A 29 7.04 -2.96 4.39
CA GLY A 29 7.70 -3.14 3.09
C GLY A 29 7.74 -4.58 2.62
N LEU A 30 6.92 -5.47 3.18
CA LEU A 30 6.88 -6.88 2.79
C LEU A 30 6.09 -7.12 1.49
N ALA A 31 5.16 -6.21 1.18
CA ALA A 31 4.35 -6.25 -0.02
C ALA A 31 4.22 -4.86 -0.64
N GLU A 32 4.43 -4.77 -1.95
CA GLU A 32 4.19 -3.56 -2.73
C GLU A 32 3.67 -3.94 -4.12
N GLY A 33 2.68 -3.21 -4.61
CA GLY A 33 2.14 -3.35 -5.95
C GLY A 33 1.90 -2.00 -6.62
N LEU A 34 1.97 -1.98 -7.95
CA LEU A 34 1.68 -0.84 -8.81
C LEU A 34 0.50 -1.19 -9.71
N PHE A 35 -0.49 -0.30 -9.78
CA PHE A 35 -1.78 -0.54 -10.41
C PHE A 35 -2.18 0.63 -11.30
N LEU A 36 -2.91 0.35 -12.36
CA LEU A 36 -3.47 1.39 -13.23
C LEU A 36 -4.60 2.16 -12.55
N GLN A 37 -5.36 1.49 -11.68
CA GLN A 37 -6.56 2.06 -11.06
C GLN A 37 -6.51 1.93 -9.55
N ARG A 38 -6.98 2.98 -8.85
CA ARG A 38 -7.14 3.00 -7.38
C ARG A 38 -7.88 1.78 -6.86
N ARG A 39 -8.95 1.38 -7.53
CA ARG A 39 -9.80 0.25 -7.10
C ARG A 39 -9.01 -1.06 -7.03
N ASP A 40 -8.08 -1.28 -7.96
CA ASP A 40 -7.30 -2.50 -8.04
C ASP A 40 -6.21 -2.50 -6.95
N ALA A 41 -5.60 -1.33 -6.68
CA ALA A 41 -4.69 -1.14 -5.55
C ALA A 41 -5.36 -1.39 -4.19
N VAL A 42 -6.59 -0.90 -4.00
CA VAL A 42 -7.37 -1.14 -2.77
C VAL A 42 -7.75 -2.62 -2.64
N ARG A 43 -8.16 -3.26 -3.74
CA ARG A 43 -8.48 -4.70 -3.74
C ARG A 43 -7.28 -5.56 -3.35
N PHE A 44 -6.10 -5.23 -3.87
CA PHE A 44 -4.86 -5.90 -3.49
C PHE A 44 -4.59 -5.76 -1.99
N ALA A 45 -4.62 -4.51 -1.47
CA ALA A 45 -4.41 -4.23 -0.04
C ALA A 45 -5.41 -4.95 0.88
N MET A 46 -6.67 -5.05 0.46
CA MET A 46 -7.70 -5.80 1.19
C MET A 46 -7.48 -7.32 1.12
N SER A 47 -7.08 -7.84 -0.03
CA SER A 47 -6.85 -9.28 -0.22
C SER A 47 -5.66 -9.80 0.58
N GLU A 48 -4.62 -8.97 0.76
CA GLU A 48 -3.33 -9.41 1.32
C GLU A 48 -3.31 -9.61 2.84
N GLY A 49 -4.24 -9.04 3.62
CA GLY A 49 -4.15 -9.16 5.08
C GLY A 49 -5.44 -9.49 5.83
N GLY A 50 -6.45 -9.99 5.13
CA GLY A 50 -7.58 -10.65 5.79
C GLY A 50 -8.43 -9.72 6.65
N THR A 51 -9.05 -10.27 7.69
CA THR A 51 -10.23 -9.69 8.37
C THR A 51 -9.95 -8.42 9.19
N GLU A 52 -8.70 -8.12 9.55
CA GLU A 52 -8.32 -7.01 10.44
C GLU A 52 -7.37 -5.99 9.79
N ASN A 53 -7.38 -5.92 8.45
CA ASN A 53 -6.52 -4.99 7.72
C ASN A 53 -6.99 -3.53 7.79
N MET A 54 -6.01 -2.62 7.82
CA MET A 54 -6.24 -1.20 7.69
C MET A 54 -5.68 -0.70 6.35
N VAL A 55 -6.56 -0.14 5.51
CA VAL A 55 -6.17 0.48 4.25
C VAL A 55 -6.26 1.99 4.40
N CYS A 56 -5.11 2.64 4.42
CA CYS A 56 -5.00 4.09 4.44
C CYS A 56 -4.93 4.61 3.00
N LEU A 57 -5.86 5.48 2.64
CA LEU A 57 -5.85 6.20 1.37
C LEU A 57 -5.12 7.52 1.57
N SER A 58 -4.09 7.77 0.76
CA SER A 58 -3.36 9.04 0.75
C SER A 58 -3.48 9.68 -0.63
N ASP A 59 -3.77 10.98 -0.66
CA ASP A 59 -3.76 11.78 -1.88
C ASP A 59 -2.35 12.31 -2.22
N THR A 60 -1.36 12.09 -1.34
CA THR A 60 0.03 12.45 -1.60
C THR A 60 0.66 11.43 -2.54
N ALA A 61 1.21 11.91 -3.66
CA ALA A 61 1.92 11.06 -4.61
C ALA A 61 3.20 10.49 -3.97
N ALA A 62 3.48 9.21 -4.23
CA ALA A 62 4.67 8.53 -3.75
C ALA A 62 5.42 7.83 -4.89
N CYS A 63 6.72 7.61 -4.66
CA CYS A 63 7.54 6.81 -5.54
C CYS A 63 7.47 5.31 -5.15
N PRO A 64 7.42 4.38 -6.12
CA PRO A 64 7.62 2.95 -5.86
C PRO A 64 9.00 2.71 -5.24
N SER A 65 9.12 1.75 -4.32
CA SER A 65 10.32 1.61 -3.47
C SER A 65 11.52 1.07 -4.25
N TRP A 66 11.24 0.43 -5.39
CA TRP A 66 12.23 -0.06 -6.33
C TRP A 66 12.67 1.01 -7.34
N ARG A 67 11.92 2.11 -7.52
CA ARG A 67 12.23 3.15 -8.51
C ARG A 67 13.47 3.98 -8.16
N GLY A 68 13.85 4.03 -6.89
CA GLY A 68 15.07 4.70 -6.41
C GLY A 68 16.32 3.79 -6.34
N ARG A 69 16.20 2.48 -6.61
CA ARG A 69 17.30 1.49 -6.46
C ARG A 69 18.03 1.14 -7.77
N GLY A 70 17.94 1.99 -8.78
CA GLY A 70 18.45 1.72 -10.13
C GLY A 70 19.17 2.88 -10.81
N GLN A 71 20.03 3.61 -10.10
CA GLN A 71 21.04 4.47 -10.75
C GLN A 71 22.44 4.11 -10.22
N ARG A 72 23.05 3.09 -10.84
CA ARG A 72 24.49 2.91 -10.86
C ARG A 72 24.91 2.05 -12.04
#